data_AF-A0A3N1CZ77-F1
#
_entry.id   AF-A0A3N1CZ77-F1
#
_cell.length_a   1.000
_cell.length_b   1.000
_cell.length_c   1.000
_cell.angle_alpha   90.00
_cell.angle_beta   90.00
_cell.angle_gamma   90.00
#
_symmetry.space_group_name_H-M   'P 1'
#
loop_
_entity.id
_entity.type
_entity.pdbx_description
1 polymer ?
#
loop_
_entity_poly.entity_id
_entity_poly.type
_entity_poly.pdbx_seq_one_letter_code
_entity_poly.pdbx_strand_id
1 'polypeptide(L)'
;MMDRVIDLDRAAAEIVARAAVWTEVGLGVSPVTWRDGRTAWPYRLENDRALITDPDSLGLRVHGPDGEAELVLVLYRGGWADLDLLIADEIVVEVATVETPDAFGAFLDAVMTRFLGAPSESGTITP
;
A
#
# COMPACT_ATOMS: atom_id res chain seq x y z
N MET A 1 2.54 -2.53 24.86
CA MET A 1 2.26 -1.35 24.03
C MET A 1 3.22 -1.44 22.84
N MET A 2 2.72 -1.59 21.61
CA MET A 2 3.58 -1.58 20.42
C MET A 2 4.30 -0.23 20.36
N ASP A 3 5.59 -0.26 20.03
CA ASP A 3 6.38 0.96 19.88
C ASP A 3 5.79 1.84 18.76
N ARG A 4 5.91 3.16 18.91
CA ARG A 4 5.48 4.13 17.88
C ARG A 4 6.74 4.62 17.18
N VAL A 5 7.14 3.86 16.16
CA VAL A 5 8.38 4.13 15.42
C VAL A 5 8.11 5.14 14.30
N ILE A 6 6.99 5.01 13.60
CA ILE A 6 6.65 5.83 12.43
C ILE A 6 5.37 6.64 12.63
N ASP A 7 5.35 7.87 12.13
CA ASP A 7 4.16 8.71 12.02
C ASP A 7 3.31 8.29 10.82
N LEU A 8 2.19 7.62 11.11
CA LEU A 8 1.27 7.11 10.10
C LEU A 8 0.51 8.21 9.35
N ASP A 9 0.30 9.38 9.96
CA ASP A 9 -0.33 10.52 9.28
C ASP A 9 0.59 11.09 8.21
N ARG A 10 1.89 11.21 8.51
CA ARG A 10 2.89 11.59 7.50
C ARG A 10 3.09 10.51 6.44
N ALA A 11 3.09 9.23 6.81
CA ALA A 11 3.17 8.14 5.84
C ALA A 11 1.95 8.12 4.89
N ALA A 12 0.74 8.41 5.37
CA ALA A 12 -0.43 8.56 4.52
C ALA A 12 -0.29 9.74 3.54
N ALA A 13 0.32 10.84 3.97
CA ALA A 13 0.61 11.96 3.08
C ALA A 13 1.57 11.57 1.93
N GLU A 14 2.55 10.70 2.18
CA GLU A 14 3.44 10.17 1.13
C GLU A 14 2.68 9.36 0.07
N ILE A 15 1.65 8.62 0.47
CA ILE A 15 0.76 7.89 -0.46
C ILE A 15 -0.05 8.90 -1.28
N VAL A 16 -0.72 9.84 -0.61
CA VAL A 16 -1.59 10.83 -1.27
C VAL A 16 -0.80 11.68 -2.28
N ALA A 17 0.42 12.07 -1.94
CA ALA A 17 1.29 12.85 -2.82
C ALA A 17 1.63 12.11 -4.13
N ARG A 18 1.70 10.78 -4.11
CA ARG A 18 2.06 9.95 -5.27
C ARG A 18 0.84 9.42 -6.02
N ALA A 19 -0.28 9.26 -5.34
CA ALA A 19 -1.51 8.68 -5.90
C ALA A 19 -1.95 9.39 -7.20
N ALA A 20 -1.81 10.71 -7.27
CA ALA A 20 -2.13 11.46 -8.48
C ALA A 20 -1.33 10.99 -9.71
N VAL A 21 -0.01 10.82 -9.57
CA VAL A 21 0.88 10.36 -10.65
C VAL A 21 0.53 8.92 -11.05
N TRP A 22 0.24 8.05 -10.08
CA TRP A 22 -0.15 6.66 -10.34
C TRP A 22 -1.48 6.59 -11.12
N THR A 23 -2.45 7.41 -10.75
CA THR A 23 -3.72 7.49 -11.47
C THR A 23 -3.56 8.04 -12.89
N GLU A 24 -2.68 9.03 -13.09
CA GLU A 24 -2.39 9.58 -14.42
C GLU A 24 -1.81 8.54 -15.39
N VAL A 25 -1.02 7.58 -14.88
CA VAL A 25 -0.49 6.47 -15.68
C VAL A 25 -1.45 5.27 -15.77
N GLY A 26 -2.70 5.45 -15.33
CA GLY A 26 -3.79 4.46 -15.51
C GLY A 26 -3.97 3.47 -14.37
N LEU A 27 -3.29 3.65 -13.23
CA LEU A 27 -3.45 2.76 -12.08
C LEU A 27 -4.69 3.11 -11.25
N GLY A 28 -5.41 2.07 -10.81
CA GLY A 28 -6.52 2.20 -9.88
C GLY A 28 -6.03 2.26 -8.44
N VAL A 29 -6.00 3.46 -7.83
CA VAL A 29 -5.58 3.62 -6.43
C VAL A 29 -6.81 3.68 -5.53
N SER A 30 -6.95 2.71 -4.61
CA SER A 30 -8.02 2.73 -3.61
C SER A 30 -7.74 3.77 -2.52
N PRO A 31 -8.78 4.29 -1.84
CA PRO A 31 -8.60 5.14 -0.66
C PRO A 31 -7.72 4.46 0.40
N VAL A 32 -6.89 5.26 1.08
CA VAL A 32 -6.11 4.78 2.22
C VAL A 32 -7.05 4.28 3.30
N THR A 33 -6.78 3.07 3.78
CA THR A 33 -7.52 2.45 4.89
C THR A 33 -6.75 2.60 6.19
N TRP A 34 -7.45 2.59 7.31
CA TRP A 34 -6.89 2.75 8.64
C TRP A 34 -7.44 1.69 9.59
N ARG A 35 -6.59 1.18 10.48
CA ARG A 35 -6.99 0.35 11.62
C ARG A 35 -6.78 1.13 12.92
N ASP A 36 -7.81 1.17 13.75
CA ASP A 36 -7.72 1.70 15.12
C ASP A 36 -7.30 0.59 16.09
N GLY A 37 -6.16 0.76 16.76
CA GLY A 37 -5.61 -0.19 17.74
C GLY A 37 -6.43 -0.33 19.01
N ARG A 38 -7.42 0.54 19.24
CA ARG A 38 -8.37 0.44 20.37
C ARG A 38 -9.64 -0.32 20.03
N THR A 39 -9.90 -0.58 18.76
CA THR A 39 -11.10 -1.30 18.33
C THR A 39 -10.94 -2.79 18.62
N ALA A 40 -11.93 -3.37 19.30
CA ALA A 40 -11.95 -4.80 19.56
C ALA A 40 -12.16 -5.59 18.26
N TRP A 41 -11.62 -6.80 18.21
CA TRP A 41 -11.84 -7.70 17.10
C TRP A 41 -13.35 -8.06 16.94
N PRO A 42 -13.89 -8.19 15.71
CA PRO A 42 -13.21 -8.06 14.42
C PRO A 42 -12.87 -6.61 14.08
N TYR A 43 -11.66 -6.41 13.55
CA TYR A 43 -11.19 -5.07 13.19
C TYR A 43 -11.99 -4.52 12.02
N ARG A 44 -12.43 -3.27 12.15
CA ARG A 44 -13.03 -2.50 11.07
C ARG A 44 -11.97 -1.61 10.45
N LEU A 45 -11.87 -1.65 9.13
CA LEU A 45 -11.04 -0.71 8.38
C LEU A 45 -11.87 0.53 8.05
N GLU A 46 -11.34 1.70 8.34
CA GLU A 46 -11.99 2.99 8.03
C GLU A 46 -11.19 3.72 6.96
N ASN A 47 -11.87 4.42 6.05
CA ASN A 47 -11.22 5.29 5.07
C ASN A 47 -11.11 6.74 5.57
N ASP A 48 -11.82 7.07 6.66
CA ASP A 48 -11.81 8.40 7.26
C ASP A 48 -10.90 8.42 8.50
N ARG A 49 -9.78 9.13 8.38
CA ARG A 49 -8.79 9.30 9.46
C ARG A 49 -9.39 9.94 10.71
N ALA A 50 -10.46 10.75 10.59
CA ALA A 50 -11.11 11.40 11.73
C ALA A 50 -11.85 10.41 12.65
N LEU A 51 -12.17 9.21 12.14
CA LEU A 51 -12.81 8.14 12.92
C LEU A 51 -11.82 7.32 13.75
N ILE A 52 -10.51 7.56 13.58
CA ILE A 52 -9.44 6.77 14.19
C ILE A 52 -8.87 7.48 15.42
N THR A 53 -8.94 6.83 16.58
CA THR A 53 -8.43 7.34 17.86
C THR A 53 -6.97 6.99 18.08
N ASP A 54 -6.58 5.74 17.85
CA ASP A 54 -5.20 5.27 17.95
C ASP A 54 -4.80 4.56 16.65
N PRO A 55 -4.22 5.26 15.66
CA PRO A 55 -3.85 4.63 14.40
C PRO A 55 -2.79 3.56 14.67
N ASP A 56 -3.13 2.33 14.31
CA ASP A 56 -2.28 1.15 14.51
C ASP A 56 -1.64 0.71 13.20
N SER A 57 -2.39 0.81 12.10
CA SER A 57 -1.86 0.64 10.75
C SER A 57 -2.63 1.48 9.74
N LEU A 58 -1.99 1.73 8.60
CA LEU A 58 -2.63 2.20 7.38
C LEU A 58 -2.45 1.18 6.26
N GLY A 59 -3.37 1.16 5.30
CA GLY A 59 -3.34 0.26 4.16
C GLY A 59 -3.44 1.01 2.82
N LEU A 60 -2.68 0.53 1.83
CA LEU A 60 -2.71 0.96 0.44
C LEU A 60 -3.10 -0.22 -0.43
N ARG A 61 -3.97 0.03 -1.41
CA ARG A 61 -4.29 -0.92 -2.48
C ARG A 61 -4.22 -0.23 -3.83
N VAL A 62 -3.48 -0.83 -4.77
CA VAL A 62 -3.31 -0.33 -6.14
C VAL A 62 -3.60 -1.47 -7.12
N HIS A 63 -4.34 -1.17 -8.17
CA HIS A 63 -4.66 -2.09 -9.26
C HIS A 63 -3.95 -1.66 -10.55
N GLY A 64 -3.43 -2.64 -11.28
CA GLY A 64 -2.94 -2.45 -12.64
C GLY A 64 -4.06 -2.01 -13.58
N PRO A 65 -3.72 -1.43 -14.75
CA PRO A 65 -4.70 -0.89 -15.68
C PRO A 65 -5.69 -1.96 -16.20
N ASP A 66 -5.22 -3.20 -16.33
CA ASP A 66 -6.00 -4.35 -16.81
C ASP A 66 -6.68 -5.13 -15.67
N GLY A 67 -6.45 -4.73 -14.41
CA GLY A 67 -7.02 -5.39 -13.21
C GLY A 67 -6.38 -6.72 -12.81
N GLU A 68 -5.45 -7.25 -13.62
CA GLU A 68 -4.75 -8.52 -13.35
C GLU A 68 -3.59 -8.40 -12.37
N ALA A 69 -3.06 -7.18 -12.19
CA ALA A 69 -2.03 -6.88 -11.20
C ALA A 69 -2.63 -6.16 -10.00
N GLU A 70 -2.22 -6.54 -8.80
CA GLU A 70 -2.64 -5.90 -7.55
C GLU A 70 -1.45 -5.72 -6.61
N LEU A 71 -1.39 -4.58 -5.95
CA LEU A 71 -0.48 -4.30 -4.85
C LEU A 71 -1.32 -4.03 -3.62
N VAL A 72 -1.07 -4.76 -2.55
CA VAL A 72 -1.62 -4.50 -1.22
C VAL A 72 -0.47 -4.27 -0.26
N LEU A 73 -0.49 -3.15 0.45
CA LEU A 73 0.53 -2.81 1.42
C LEU A 73 -0.13 -2.41 2.73
N VAL A 74 0.39 -2.90 3.85
CA VAL A 74 -0.04 -2.49 5.20
C VAL A 74 1.16 -2.00 5.98
N LEU A 75 1.16 -0.72 6.38
CA LEU A 75 2.20 -0.14 7.23
C LEU A 75 1.69 -0.04 8.66
N TYR A 76 2.41 -0.65 9.59
CA TYR A 76 2.10 -0.65 11.02
C TYR A 76 2.91 0.44 11.73
N ARG A 77 2.32 1.06 12.76
CA ARG A 77 2.97 2.10 13.59
C ARG A 77 4.31 1.69 14.21
N GLY A 78 4.55 0.39 14.32
CA GLY A 78 5.82 -0.18 14.79
C GLY A 78 6.96 -0.12 13.76
N GLY A 79 6.72 0.45 12.58
CA GLY A 79 7.72 0.59 11.52
C GLY A 79 7.90 -0.67 10.69
N TRP A 80 6.87 -1.52 10.63
CA TRP A 80 6.86 -2.73 9.80
C TRP A 80 5.84 -2.57 8.68
N ALA A 81 6.21 -3.00 7.48
CA ALA A 81 5.33 -3.00 6.32
C ALA A 81 5.17 -4.44 5.77
N ASP A 82 3.94 -4.87 5.63
CA ASP A 82 3.53 -6.02 4.82
C ASP A 82 3.29 -5.56 3.38
N LEU A 83 3.80 -6.32 2.41
CA LEU A 83 3.57 -6.09 1.00
C LEU A 83 3.16 -7.40 0.33
N ASP A 84 2.01 -7.39 -0.31
CA ASP A 84 1.54 -8.43 -1.22
C ASP A 84 1.48 -7.86 -2.64
N LEU A 85 2.15 -8.52 -3.59
CA LEU A 85 2.13 -8.18 -5.00
C LEU A 85 1.57 -9.36 -5.79
N LEU A 86 0.50 -9.14 -6.53
CA LEU A 86 0.03 -10.02 -7.59
C LEU A 86 0.50 -9.45 -8.93
N ILE A 87 1.36 -10.19 -9.63
CA ILE A 87 1.94 -9.80 -10.92
C ILE A 87 2.07 -11.07 -11.77
N ALA A 88 1.54 -11.07 -13.00
CA ALA A 88 1.63 -12.21 -13.92
C ALA A 88 1.21 -13.55 -13.29
N ASP A 89 0.10 -13.53 -12.54
CA ASP A 89 -0.45 -14.69 -11.79
C ASP A 89 0.48 -15.24 -10.68
N GLU A 90 1.56 -14.52 -10.34
CA GLU A 90 2.43 -14.82 -9.20
C GLU A 90 2.13 -13.89 -8.02
N ILE A 91 2.02 -14.48 -6.83
CA ILE A 91 1.90 -13.74 -5.57
C ILE A 91 3.28 -13.68 -4.91
N VAL A 92 3.78 -12.47 -4.69
CA VAL A 92 4.99 -12.21 -3.93
C VAL A 92 4.62 -11.51 -2.63
N VAL A 93 5.03 -12.11 -1.50
CA VAL A 93 4.81 -11.59 -0.15
C VAL A 93 6.14 -11.17 0.44
N GLU A 94 6.22 -9.91 0.86
CA GLU A 94 7.42 -9.29 1.38
C GLU A 94 7.15 -8.53 2.67
N VAL A 95 8.20 -8.42 3.46
CA VAL A 95 8.21 -7.71 4.74
C VAL A 95 9.36 -6.72 4.71
N ALA A 96 9.08 -5.48 5.06
CA ALA A 96 10.08 -4.43 5.18
C ALA A 96 10.02 -3.74 6.54
N THR A 97 11.17 -3.24 7.01
CA THR A 97 11.24 -2.32 8.15
C THR A 97 11.39 -0.90 7.59
N VAL A 98 10.52 0.00 8.05
CA VAL A 98 10.41 1.37 7.61
C VAL A 98 10.24 2.27 8.83
N GLU A 99 11.33 2.93 9.24
CA GLU A 99 11.37 3.67 10.50
C GLU A 99 10.97 5.14 10.35
N THR A 100 10.93 5.68 9.12
CA THR A 100 10.61 7.08 8.86
C THR A 100 9.65 7.25 7.68
N PRO A 101 8.84 8.34 7.65
CA PRO A 101 8.00 8.64 6.50
C PRO A 101 8.78 8.80 5.20
N ASP A 102 9.96 9.42 5.23
CA ASP A 102 10.81 9.56 4.04
C ASP A 102 11.30 8.21 3.51
N ALA A 103 11.68 7.29 4.40
CA ALA A 103 12.03 5.92 4.03
C ALA A 103 10.81 5.17 3.46
N PHE A 104 9.61 5.45 3.98
CA PHE A 104 8.37 4.92 3.44
C PHE A 104 8.10 5.41 2.02
N GLY A 105 8.29 6.71 1.76
CA GLY A 105 8.19 7.27 0.42
C GLY A 105 9.14 6.59 -0.57
N ALA A 106 10.41 6.42 -0.19
CA ALA A 106 11.39 5.71 -1.02
C ALA A 106 11.04 4.23 -1.24
N PHE A 107 10.49 3.56 -0.22
CA PHE A 107 10.00 2.19 -0.35
C PHE A 107 8.85 2.09 -1.36
N LEU A 108 7.87 3.01 -1.29
CA LEU A 108 6.78 3.07 -2.27
C LEU A 108 7.32 3.27 -3.68
N ASP A 109 8.29 4.16 -3.88
CA ASP A 109 8.86 4.42 -5.21
C ASP A 109 9.54 3.16 -5.80
N ALA A 110 10.25 2.41 -4.97
CA ALA A 110 10.89 1.15 -5.39
C ALA A 110 9.86 0.07 -5.74
N VAL A 111 8.84 -0.11 -4.89
CA VAL A 111 7.78 -1.10 -5.12
C VAL A 111 6.97 -0.75 -6.37
N MET A 112 6.62 0.52 -6.56
CA MET A 112 5.86 0.97 -7.73
C MET A 112 6.66 0.84 -9.03
N THR A 113 7.97 1.06 -8.98
CA THR A 113 8.85 0.81 -10.14
C THR A 113 8.79 -0.65 -10.56
N ARG A 114 8.81 -1.58 -9.60
CA ARG A 114 8.66 -3.02 -9.88
C ARG A 114 7.26 -3.36 -10.39
N PHE A 115 6.22 -2.81 -9.77
CA PHE A 115 4.82 -3.04 -10.15
C PHE A 115 4.53 -2.60 -11.59
N LEU A 116 5.07 -1.45 -12.00
CA LEU A 116 4.95 -0.92 -13.37
C LEU A 116 5.88 -1.58 -14.38
N GLY A 117 7.05 -2.07 -13.92
CA GLY A 117 8.07 -2.68 -14.78
C GLY A 117 7.83 -4.16 -15.10
N ALA A 118 6.82 -4.79 -14.50
CA ALA A 118 6.49 -6.17 -14.77
C ALA A 118 5.88 -6.34 -16.17
N PRO A 119 6.30 -7.36 -16.95
CA PRO A 119 5.73 -7.58 -18.26
C PRO A 119 4.26 -8.01 -18.12
N SER A 120 3.33 -7.22 -18.67
CA SER A 120 2.01 -7.72 -19.01
C SER A 120 2.21 -8.76 -20.11
N GLU A 121 1.95 -10.05 -19.84
CA GLU A 121 1.90 -11.04 -20.91
C GLU A 121 0.73 -10.69 -21.83
N SER A 122 1.02 -9.90 -22.86
CA SER A 122 0.12 -9.69 -23.99
C SER A 122 -0.03 -11.03 -24.69
N GLY A 123 -1.07 -11.78 -24.32
CA GLY A 123 -1.44 -13.04 -24.95
C GLY A 123 -1.53 -12.86 -26.46
N THR A 124 -0.48 -13.27 -27.17
CA THR A 124 -0.47 -13.27 -28.63
C THR A 124 -1.22 -14.51 -29.08
N ILE A 125 -2.54 -14.39 -29.24
CA ILE A 125 -3.30 -15.38 -30.02
C ILE A 125 -2.89 -15.17 -31.48
N THR A 126 -2.05 -16.06 -31.99
CA THR A 126 -1.75 -16.17 -33.43
C THR A 126 -2.82 -17.08 -34.06
N PRO A 127 -3.39 -16.73 -35.23
CA PRO A 127 -4.51 -17.44 -35.85
C PRO A 127 -4.19 -18.86 -36.34
#